data_AF-A0A0F9L9A2-F1
#
_entry.id   AF-A0A0F9L9A2-F1
#
_cell.length_a   1.000
_cell.length_b   1.000
_cell.length_c   1.000
_cell.angle_alpha   90.00
_cell.angle_beta   90.00
_cell.angle_gamma   90.00
#
_symmetry.space_group_name_H-M   'P 1'
#
loop_
_entity.id
_entity.type
_entity.pdbx_description
1 polymer ?
#
loop_
_entity_poly.entity_id
_entity_poly.type
_entity_poly.pdbx_seq_one_letter_code
_entity_poly.pdbx_strand_id
1 'polypeptide(L)'
;MPCHPSHTYGPGLDEYMGTEAEKAQQEADHLREVEESRQMVTDDPPPRPTLNLPYVRGVEQHRVLNYSYWNANGIGIAIVAKEGEVADWAAYIGGDNGWSTEDCVEWTIRHGCKLSRQQAHRWFPELPIERYRE
;
A
#
# COMPACT_ATOMS: atom_id res chain seq x y z
N MET A 1 50.78 26.52 70.12
CA MET A 1 49.41 26.02 70.42
C MET A 1 48.51 27.24 70.61
N PRO A 2 47.30 27.32 70.03
CA PRO A 2 46.34 26.22 69.95
C PRO A 2 45.74 25.93 68.56
N CYS A 3 45.20 24.72 68.46
CA CYS A 3 44.32 24.20 67.40
C CYS A 3 42.86 24.68 67.62
N HIS A 4 42.05 24.62 66.55
CA HIS A 4 40.59 24.36 66.44
C HIS A 4 39.91 25.25 65.37
N PRO A 5 38.78 24.84 64.74
CA PRO A 5 38.28 23.50 64.44
C PRO A 5 37.92 23.29 62.95
N SER A 6 37.97 22.04 62.53
CA SER A 6 37.48 21.52 61.24
C SER A 6 35.96 21.62 61.13
N HIS A 7 35.47 22.26 60.06
CA HIS A 7 34.08 22.15 59.61
C HIS A 7 34.09 21.52 58.21
N THR A 8 33.64 20.28 58.13
CA THR A 8 33.31 19.58 56.88
C THR A 8 32.04 20.17 56.29
N TYR A 9 32.11 20.72 55.08
CA TYR A 9 30.95 20.99 54.23
C TYR A 9 30.94 19.96 53.10
N GLY A 10 29.85 19.20 53.01
CA GLY A 10 29.61 18.17 51.99
C GLY A 10 29.38 18.75 50.59
N PRO A 11 29.32 17.89 49.56
CA PRO A 11 29.22 18.30 48.17
C PRO A 11 27.88 18.98 47.88
N GLY A 12 27.95 20.08 47.12
CA GLY A 12 26.86 20.99 46.80
C GLY A 12 25.74 20.36 45.97
N LEU A 13 24.52 20.79 46.29
CA LEU A 13 23.24 20.43 45.69
C LEU A 13 22.98 21.09 44.32
N ASP A 14 24.01 21.41 43.53
CA ASP A 14 23.83 22.18 42.29
C ASP A 14 23.83 21.33 40.99
N GLU A 15 24.15 20.03 41.07
CA GLU A 15 24.17 19.15 39.89
C GLU A 15 22.83 18.45 39.58
N TYR A 16 21.82 18.53 40.46
CA TYR A 16 20.58 17.75 40.32
C TYR A 16 19.42 18.48 39.63
N MET A 17 19.50 19.81 39.46
CA MET A 17 18.41 20.61 38.88
C MET A 17 18.58 20.89 37.37
N GLY A 18 19.80 20.79 36.84
CA GLY A 18 20.08 21.01 35.42
C GLY A 18 19.56 19.87 34.52
N THR A 19 19.56 18.64 35.04
CA THR A 19 19.17 17.44 34.29
C THR A 19 17.67 17.30 34.10
N GLU A 20 16.85 17.70 35.08
CA GLU A 20 15.39 17.61 34.98
C GLU A 20 14.80 18.68 34.06
N ALA A 21 15.30 19.91 34.14
CA ALA A 21 14.85 21.00 33.28
C ALA A 21 15.21 20.76 31.81
N GLU A 22 16.43 20.26 31.56
CA GLU A 22 16.90 19.92 30.21
C GLU A 22 16.12 18.72 29.62
N LYS A 23 15.83 17.71 30.44
CA LYS A 23 14.99 16.58 30.05
C LYS A 23 13.55 16.98 29.74
N ALA A 24 12.97 17.88 30.53
CA ALA A 24 11.62 18.41 30.29
C ALA A 24 11.56 19.22 28.98
N GLN A 25 12.60 19.99 28.68
CA GLN A 25 12.71 20.73 27.42
C GLN A 25 12.83 19.78 26.22
N GLN A 26 13.65 18.73 26.35
CA GLN A 26 13.86 17.73 25.31
C GLN A 26 12.59 16.90 25.04
N GLU A 27 11.83 16.57 26.08
CA GLU A 27 10.54 15.89 25.94
C GLU A 27 9.50 16.78 25.26
N ALA A 28 9.46 18.08 25.59
CA ALA A 28 8.56 19.04 24.95
C ALA A 28 8.86 19.23 23.45
N ASP A 29 10.14 19.33 23.07
CA ASP A 29 10.54 19.40 21.66
C ASP A 29 10.22 18.09 20.94
N HIS A 30 10.45 16.94 21.56
CA HIS A 30 10.10 15.63 20.98
C HIS A 30 8.59 15.48 20.75
N LEU A 31 7.76 15.88 21.71
CA LEU A 31 6.31 15.87 21.58
C LEU A 31 5.85 16.79 20.45
N ARG A 32 6.50 17.95 20.27
CA ARG A 32 6.19 18.88 19.18
C ARG A 32 6.52 18.28 17.81
N GLU A 33 7.67 17.61 17.66
CA GLU A 33 8.03 16.91 16.42
C GLU A 33 7.07 15.76 16.09
N VAL A 34 6.62 15.01 17.11
CA VAL A 34 5.63 13.94 16.94
C VAL A 34 4.27 14.51 16.51
N GLU A 35 3.84 15.63 17.10
CA GLU A 35 2.61 16.34 16.72
C GLU A 35 2.70 16.89 15.30
N GLU A 36 3.83 17.50 14.90
CA GLU A 36 4.09 17.97 13.54
C GLU A 36 4.10 16.81 12.54
N SER A 37 4.74 15.69 12.87
CA SER A 37 4.76 14.48 12.04
C SER A 37 3.35 13.89 11.89
N ARG A 38 2.52 13.98 12.93
CA ARG A 38 1.12 13.53 12.91
C ARG A 38 0.24 14.45 12.07
N GLN A 39 0.52 15.75 12.03
CA GLN A 39 -0.17 16.71 11.15
C GLN A 39 0.27 16.58 9.67
N MET A 40 1.51 16.15 9.42
CA MET A 40 2.05 15.93 8.07
C MET A 40 1.56 14.64 7.40
N VAL A 41 0.79 13.80 8.08
CA VAL A 41 0.04 12.69 7.46
C VAL A 41 -1.35 13.19 7.06
N THR A 42 -1.38 14.13 6.12
CA THR A 42 -2.60 14.61 5.49
C THR A 42 -2.43 14.52 3.98
N ASP A 43 -2.86 13.38 3.44
CA ASP A 43 -3.79 13.27 2.33
C ASP A 43 -3.78 11.81 1.89
N ASP A 44 -4.92 11.13 2.07
CA ASP A 44 -5.17 9.94 1.27
C ASP A 44 -4.97 10.34 -0.21
N PRO A 45 -4.22 9.56 -1.00
CA PRO A 45 -3.99 9.91 -2.39
C PRO A 45 -5.33 10.14 -3.07
N PRO A 46 -5.44 11.16 -3.95
CA PRO A 46 -6.70 11.49 -4.60
C PRO A 46 -7.29 10.23 -5.25
N PRO A 47 -8.61 10.00 -5.12
CA PRO A 47 -9.24 8.81 -5.66
C PRO A 47 -8.95 8.73 -7.15
N ARG A 48 -8.31 7.62 -7.57
CA ARG A 48 -7.93 7.41 -8.97
C ARG A 48 -9.18 7.41 -9.85
N PRO A 49 -9.11 7.93 -11.09
CA PRO A 49 -10.21 7.81 -12.04
C PRO A 49 -10.56 6.34 -12.27
N THR A 50 -11.83 5.97 -12.08
CA THR A 50 -12.35 4.62 -12.30
C THR A 50 -13.37 4.59 -13.43
N LEU A 51 -13.60 3.40 -13.99
CA LEU A 51 -14.66 3.11 -14.95
C LEU A 51 -16.04 3.00 -14.29
N ASN A 52 -16.13 3.06 -12.95
CA ASN A 52 -17.36 2.86 -12.17
C ASN A 52 -18.08 1.54 -12.48
N LEU A 53 -17.32 0.52 -12.85
CA LEU A 53 -17.82 -0.83 -13.10
C LEU A 53 -17.62 -1.70 -11.85
N PRO A 54 -18.51 -2.67 -11.59
CA PRO A 54 -18.35 -3.57 -10.45
C PRO A 54 -17.11 -4.45 -10.61
N TYR A 55 -16.37 -4.65 -9.52
CA TYR A 55 -15.28 -5.63 -9.49
C TYR A 55 -15.78 -7.02 -9.14
N VAL A 56 -15.06 -8.03 -9.59
CA VAL A 56 -15.36 -9.42 -9.25
C VAL A 56 -14.92 -9.72 -7.82
N ARG A 57 -15.84 -10.27 -7.02
CA ARG A 57 -15.60 -10.66 -5.62
C ARG A 57 -14.47 -11.69 -5.51
N GLY A 58 -13.61 -11.54 -4.50
CA GLY A 58 -12.46 -12.43 -4.25
C GLY A 58 -11.15 -12.00 -4.91
N VAL A 59 -11.22 -11.16 -5.95
CA VAL A 59 -10.05 -10.60 -6.66
C VAL A 59 -10.13 -9.07 -6.80
N GLU A 60 -10.92 -8.44 -5.93
CA GLU A 60 -11.18 -6.99 -5.91
C GLU A 60 -9.89 -6.18 -5.72
N GLN A 61 -8.94 -6.71 -4.95
CA GLN A 61 -7.62 -6.12 -4.74
C GLN A 61 -6.85 -5.91 -6.05
N HIS A 62 -7.18 -6.64 -7.11
CA HIS A 62 -6.56 -6.52 -8.43
C HIS A 62 -7.40 -5.70 -9.43
N ARG A 63 -8.54 -5.15 -9.01
CA ARG A 63 -9.47 -4.35 -9.84
C ARG A 63 -9.90 -5.09 -11.11
N VAL A 64 -10.24 -6.36 -10.93
CA VAL A 64 -10.73 -7.21 -12.01
C VAL A 64 -12.17 -6.86 -12.30
N LEU A 65 -12.43 -6.44 -13.54
CA LEU A 65 -13.76 -6.09 -14.04
C LEU A 65 -14.55 -7.34 -14.40
N ASN A 66 -13.89 -8.30 -15.04
CA ASN A 66 -14.45 -9.58 -15.42
C ASN A 66 -13.32 -10.59 -15.66
N TYR A 67 -13.58 -11.88 -15.49
CA TYR A 67 -12.64 -12.93 -15.87
C TYR A 67 -13.36 -14.20 -16.31
N SER A 68 -12.64 -15.04 -17.03
CA SER A 68 -13.03 -16.41 -17.33
C SER A 68 -11.88 -17.33 -16.94
N TYR A 69 -12.19 -18.43 -16.25
CA TYR A 69 -11.20 -19.40 -15.77
C TYR A 69 -11.61 -20.82 -16.19
N TRP A 70 -10.61 -21.61 -16.54
CA TRP A 70 -10.74 -23.05 -16.76
C TRP A 70 -9.58 -23.78 -16.12
N ASN A 71 -9.84 -25.00 -15.65
CA ASN A 71 -8.80 -25.96 -15.31
C ASN A 71 -8.77 -27.05 -16.37
N ALA A 72 -7.64 -27.16 -17.07
CA ALA A 72 -7.39 -28.18 -18.08
C ALA A 72 -6.29 -29.12 -17.58
N ASN A 73 -6.70 -30.22 -16.93
CA ASN A 73 -5.80 -31.27 -16.43
C ASN A 73 -4.68 -30.76 -15.52
N GLY A 74 -5.02 -29.89 -14.55
CA GLY A 74 -4.03 -29.31 -13.65
C GLY A 74 -3.26 -28.13 -14.24
N ILE A 75 -3.69 -27.60 -15.39
CA ILE A 75 -3.26 -26.29 -15.89
C ILE A 75 -4.42 -25.32 -15.75
N GLY A 76 -4.23 -24.25 -14.98
CA GLY A 76 -5.20 -23.17 -14.89
C GLY A 76 -5.02 -22.26 -16.10
N ILE A 77 -6.11 -21.87 -16.74
CA ILE A 77 -6.11 -20.90 -17.84
C ILE A 77 -7.08 -19.80 -17.45
N ALA A 78 -6.62 -18.55 -17.45
CA ALA A 78 -7.47 -17.40 -17.17
C ALA A 78 -7.39 -16.37 -18.30
N ILE A 79 -8.53 -15.76 -18.59
CA ILE A 79 -8.64 -14.54 -19.38
C ILE A 79 -9.25 -13.48 -18.48
N VAL A 80 -8.56 -12.37 -18.27
CA VAL A 80 -8.88 -11.39 -17.22
C VAL A 80 -8.97 -10.00 -17.83
N ALA A 81 -10.07 -9.29 -17.58
CA ALA A 81 -10.20 -7.86 -17.82
C ALA A 81 -9.89 -7.09 -16.52
N LYS A 82 -8.89 -6.23 -16.58
CA LYS A 82 -8.40 -5.44 -15.45
C LYS A 82 -8.54 -3.95 -15.73
N GLU A 83 -9.00 -3.22 -14.73
CA GLU A 83 -8.97 -1.76 -14.74
C GLU A 83 -7.52 -1.24 -14.60
N GLY A 84 -7.20 -0.23 -15.40
CA GLY A 84 -5.94 0.50 -15.33
C GLY A 84 -6.01 1.67 -14.35
N GLU A 85 -5.09 2.63 -14.51
CA GLU A 85 -4.92 3.73 -13.54
C GLU A 85 -5.64 5.02 -13.94
N VAL A 86 -6.08 5.14 -15.20
CA VAL A 86 -6.62 6.38 -15.77
C VAL A 86 -8.04 6.19 -16.34
N ALA A 87 -8.89 5.42 -15.64
CA ALA A 87 -10.21 4.99 -16.12
C ALA A 87 -10.13 4.34 -17.52
N ASP A 88 -9.11 3.50 -17.70
CA ASP A 88 -8.87 2.64 -18.84
C ASP A 88 -8.93 1.16 -18.40
N TRP A 89 -8.92 0.24 -19.36
CA TRP A 89 -8.84 -1.18 -19.04
C TRP A 89 -8.00 -1.94 -20.06
N ALA A 90 -7.49 -3.10 -19.65
CA ALA A 90 -6.75 -4.03 -20.48
C ALA A 90 -7.19 -5.46 -20.21
N ALA A 91 -7.03 -6.34 -21.20
CA ALA A 91 -7.29 -7.76 -21.04
C ALA A 91 -6.01 -8.56 -21.17
N TYR A 92 -5.89 -9.61 -20.36
CA TYR A 92 -4.73 -10.50 -20.31
C TYR A 92 -5.18 -11.94 -20.41
N ILE A 93 -4.39 -12.79 -21.07
CA ILE A 93 -4.54 -14.24 -21.08
C ILE A 93 -3.29 -14.88 -20.50
N GLY A 94 -3.47 -15.87 -19.62
CA GLY A 94 -2.36 -16.54 -18.96
C GLY A 94 -2.78 -17.92 -18.47
N GLY A 95 -1.79 -18.65 -17.99
CA GLY A 95 -2.03 -19.91 -17.33
C GLY A 95 -0.94 -20.25 -16.34
N ASP A 96 -1.34 -21.01 -15.33
CA ASP A 96 -0.49 -21.45 -14.24
C ASP A 96 -0.53 -22.98 -14.11
N ASN A 97 0.17 -23.49 -13.09
CA ASN A 97 0.23 -24.93 -12.80
C ASN A 97 -1.03 -25.44 -12.06
N GLY A 98 -2.21 -24.89 -12.37
CA GLY A 98 -3.50 -25.37 -11.86
C GLY A 98 -3.75 -25.01 -10.41
N TRP A 99 -3.32 -23.81 -9.99
CA TRP A 99 -3.62 -23.29 -8.67
C TRP A 99 -5.10 -22.86 -8.58
N SER A 100 -5.46 -22.21 -7.48
CA SER A 100 -6.80 -21.67 -7.30
C SER A 100 -7.17 -20.68 -8.41
N THR A 101 -8.46 -20.40 -8.57
CA THR A 101 -8.93 -19.46 -9.59
C THR A 101 -8.33 -18.07 -9.34
N GLU A 102 -8.31 -17.66 -8.09
CA GLU A 102 -7.80 -16.37 -7.62
C GLU A 102 -6.30 -16.23 -7.91
N ASP A 103 -5.51 -17.27 -7.61
CA ASP A 103 -4.07 -17.29 -7.88
C ASP A 103 -3.77 -17.25 -9.38
N CYS A 104 -4.55 -17.99 -10.19
CA CYS A 104 -4.39 -18.01 -11.65
C CYS A 104 -4.74 -16.65 -12.28
N VAL A 105 -5.77 -15.98 -11.77
CA VAL A 105 -6.14 -14.62 -12.17
C VAL A 105 -5.03 -13.64 -11.80
N GLU A 106 -4.54 -13.69 -10.57
CA GLU A 106 -3.43 -12.84 -10.12
C GLU A 106 -2.18 -13.07 -10.97
N TRP A 107 -1.82 -14.34 -11.20
CA TRP A 107 -0.68 -14.71 -12.05
C TRP A 107 -0.85 -14.15 -13.46
N THR A 108 -2.04 -14.28 -14.04
CA THR A 108 -2.35 -13.79 -15.39
C THR A 108 -2.23 -12.28 -15.50
N ILE A 109 -2.59 -11.53 -14.46
CA ILE A 109 -2.43 -10.07 -14.45
C ILE A 109 -0.94 -9.67 -14.45
N ARG A 110 -0.10 -10.44 -13.74
CA ARG A 110 1.33 -10.13 -13.58
C ARG A 110 2.19 -10.62 -14.73
N HIS A 111 1.85 -11.77 -15.31
CA HIS A 111 2.71 -12.53 -16.22
C HIS A 111 2.02 -12.94 -17.53
N GLY A 112 0.70 -12.73 -17.64
CA GLY A 112 -0.06 -13.06 -18.83
C GLY A 112 0.24 -12.16 -20.02
N CYS A 113 -0.14 -12.63 -21.19
CA CYS A 113 -0.04 -11.87 -22.42
C CYS A 113 -1.22 -10.91 -22.55
N LYS A 114 -0.93 -9.64 -22.81
CA LYS A 114 -1.95 -8.64 -23.12
C LYS A 114 -2.62 -8.96 -24.46
N LEU A 115 -3.95 -8.92 -24.48
CA LEU A 115 -4.73 -9.12 -25.70
C LEU A 115 -4.72 -7.87 -26.57
N SER A 116 -4.88 -8.03 -27.88
CA SER A 116 -5.18 -6.89 -28.75
C SER A 116 -6.59 -6.34 -28.45
N ARG A 117 -6.84 -5.08 -28.80
CA ARG A 117 -8.16 -4.44 -28.63
C ARG A 117 -9.30 -5.27 -29.21
N GLN A 118 -9.11 -5.83 -30.41
CA GLN A 118 -10.14 -6.66 -31.06
C GLN A 118 -10.39 -7.98 -30.34
N GLN A 119 -9.33 -8.64 -29.86
CA GLN A 119 -9.46 -9.87 -29.06
C GLN A 119 -10.14 -9.58 -27.72
N ALA A 120 -9.76 -8.49 -27.04
CA ALA A 120 -10.33 -8.08 -25.78
C ALA A 120 -11.82 -7.76 -25.93
N HIS A 121 -12.22 -7.00 -26.94
CA HIS A 121 -13.64 -6.66 -27.18
C HIS A 121 -14.46 -7.89 -27.59
N ARG A 122 -13.87 -8.83 -28.34
CA ARG A 122 -14.53 -10.11 -28.63
C ARG A 122 -14.83 -10.90 -27.36
N TRP A 123 -13.93 -10.86 -26.38
CA TRP A 123 -14.06 -11.61 -25.14
C TRP A 123 -14.95 -10.91 -24.10
N PHE A 124 -14.83 -9.59 -24.02
CA PHE A 124 -15.55 -8.73 -23.08
C PHE A 124 -16.33 -7.64 -23.86
N PRO A 125 -17.40 -8.01 -24.58
CA PRO A 125 -18.17 -7.07 -25.39
C PRO A 125 -18.89 -6.00 -24.57
N GLU A 126 -19.14 -6.26 -23.30
CA GLU A 126 -19.78 -5.34 -22.35
C GLU A 126 -18.88 -4.19 -21.89
N LEU A 127 -17.56 -4.30 -22.10
CA LEU A 127 -16.60 -3.28 -21.68
C LEU A 127 -16.37 -2.23 -22.78
N PRO A 128 -16.21 -0.95 -22.42
CA PRO A 128 -16.11 0.15 -23.38
C PRO A 128 -14.81 0.08 -24.18
N ILE A 129 -14.90 -0.24 -25.47
CA ILE A 129 -13.73 -0.45 -26.34
C ILE A 129 -12.88 0.82 -26.50
N GLU A 130 -13.48 2.01 -26.39
CA GLU A 130 -12.79 3.30 -26.49
C GLU A 130 -11.82 3.54 -25.33
N ARG A 131 -12.06 2.87 -24.20
CA ARG A 131 -11.22 2.93 -23.00
C ARG A 131 -10.18 1.80 -22.93
N TYR A 132 -10.06 1.01 -24.01
CA TYR A 132 -9.07 -0.05 -24.06
C TYR A 132 -7.65 0.50 -24.21
N ARG A 133 -6.81 0.20 -23.22
CA ARG A 133 -5.39 0.52 -23.20
C ARG A 133 -4.63 -0.49 -24.05
N GLU A 134 -3.99 -0.02 -25.11
CA GLU A 134 -3.05 -0.83 -25.92
C GLU A 134 -1.70 -1.03 -25.24
#